data_AF-A0A9R1KPD7-F1
#
_entry.id   AF-A0A9R1KPD7-F1
#
_cell.length_a   1.000
_cell.length_b   1.000
_cell.length_c   1.000
_cell.angle_alpha   90.00
_cell.angle_beta   90.00
_cell.angle_gamma   90.00
#
_symmetry.space_group_name_H-M   'P 1'
#
loop_
_entity.id
_entity.type
_entity.pdbx_description
1 polymer ?
#
loop_
_entity_poly.entity_id
_entity_poly.type
_entity_poly.pdbx_seq_one_letter_code
_entity_poly.pdbx_strand_id
1 'polypeptide(L)'
;MAGKSDRLLRSNPVHKKVPVLLHDGRPVYESLIILNYLDDAFPDTPSLLPSDPYERSQARFWADYVDKKVYDCGTRLWKLKGEPHAQARAEMLEILKNLDGALGDKLFFGGDVFGFVDAAFAPFTSWFHSYEKYGEFSVAEVAPRVAAWAKRCGERESVAKSLYSPDKIYEFIGVLKKMHGVE
;
A
#
# COMPACT_ATOMS: atom_id res chain seq x y z
N MET A 1 -4.90 -21.56 -10.95
CA MET A 1 -5.10 -20.88 -9.65
C MET A 1 -5.56 -21.93 -8.66
N ALA A 2 -4.88 -22.06 -7.52
CA ALA A 2 -5.41 -22.85 -6.42
C ALA A 2 -6.77 -22.26 -6.00
N GLY A 3 -7.75 -23.12 -5.73
CA GLY A 3 -9.09 -22.69 -5.32
C GLY A 3 -9.03 -21.86 -4.03
N LYS A 4 -9.86 -20.81 -3.95
CA LYS A 4 -10.05 -20.06 -2.69
C LYS A 4 -10.55 -21.02 -1.62
N SER A 5 -10.03 -20.92 -0.40
CA SER A 5 -10.42 -21.82 0.70
C SER A 5 -11.87 -21.57 1.14
N ASP A 6 -12.55 -22.63 1.60
CA ASP A 6 -13.91 -22.54 2.16
C ASP A 6 -13.99 -21.58 3.34
N ARG A 7 -12.90 -21.44 4.10
CA ARG A 7 -12.80 -20.46 5.19
C ARG A 7 -12.91 -19.03 4.65
N LEU A 8 -12.16 -18.69 3.60
CA LEU A 8 -12.25 -17.36 2.99
C LEU A 8 -13.63 -17.10 2.39
N LEU A 9 -14.19 -18.08 1.67
CA LEU A 9 -15.49 -17.94 1.01
C LEU A 9 -16.64 -17.77 2.02
N ARG A 10 -16.56 -18.43 3.18
CA ARG A 10 -17.52 -18.25 4.28
C ARG A 10 -17.31 -16.94 5.03
N SER A 11 -16.06 -16.54 5.28
CA SER A 11 -15.78 -15.32 6.02
C SER A 11 -16.13 -14.08 5.19
N ASN A 12 -15.69 -13.96 3.94
CA ASN A 12 -16.00 -12.83 3.05
C ASN A 12 -16.81 -13.29 1.83
N PRO A 13 -18.13 -13.55 1.98
CA PRO A 13 -18.95 -14.09 0.89
C PRO A 13 -19.18 -13.09 -0.24
N VAL A 14 -19.15 -11.78 0.07
CA VAL A 14 -19.39 -10.69 -0.87
C VAL A 14 -18.22 -10.57 -1.86
N HIS A 15 -17.04 -10.16 -1.38
CA HIS A 15 -15.91 -9.88 -2.27
C HIS A 15 -15.01 -11.10 -2.48
N LYS A 16 -15.03 -12.08 -1.57
CA LYS A 16 -14.18 -13.28 -1.63
C LYS A 16 -12.69 -12.91 -1.73
N LYS A 17 -12.29 -11.80 -1.11
CA LYS A 17 -10.94 -11.23 -1.15
C LYS A 17 -10.29 -11.27 0.23
N VAL A 18 -8.96 -11.36 0.22
CA VAL A 18 -8.11 -11.06 1.39
C VAL A 18 -7.69 -9.59 1.35
N PRO A 19 -7.35 -8.98 2.50
CA PRO A 19 -7.36 -9.55 3.85
C PRO A 19 -8.78 -9.70 4.45
N VAL A 20 -8.90 -10.64 5.40
CA VAL A 20 -10.04 -10.76 6.32
C VAL A 20 -9.48 -10.96 7.73
N LEU A 21 -9.77 -10.03 8.64
CA LEU A 21 -9.43 -10.19 10.05
C LEU A 21 -10.57 -10.94 10.75
N LEU A 22 -10.25 -11.95 11.56
CA LEU A 22 -11.22 -12.66 12.39
C LEU A 22 -10.93 -12.34 13.86
N HIS A 23 -11.77 -11.52 14.49
CA HIS A 23 -11.68 -11.20 15.92
C HIS A 23 -12.86 -11.85 16.65
N ASP A 24 -12.58 -12.82 17.53
CA ASP A 24 -13.59 -13.66 18.20
C ASP A 24 -14.58 -14.33 17.23
N GLY A 25 -14.05 -14.82 16.11
CA GLY A 25 -14.86 -15.44 15.05
C GLY A 25 -15.66 -14.45 14.20
N ARG A 26 -15.65 -13.15 14.52
CA ARG A 26 -16.32 -12.11 13.75
C ARG A 26 -15.39 -11.58 12.65
N PRO A 27 -15.80 -11.63 11.38
CA PRO A 27 -14.98 -11.13 10.29
C PRO A 27 -15.07 -9.61 10.11
N VAL A 28 -13.91 -8.98 9.86
CA VAL A 28 -13.75 -7.60 9.40
C VAL A 28 -13.03 -7.64 8.05
N TYR A 29 -13.56 -6.89 7.07
CA TYR A 29 -13.13 -6.92 5.66
C TYR A 29 -12.49 -5.60 5.27
N GLU A 30 -11.80 -5.58 4.12
CA GLU A 30 -11.12 -4.42 3.53
C GLU A 30 -9.99 -3.89 4.41
N SER A 31 -8.78 -3.75 3.85
CA SER A 31 -7.57 -3.41 4.61
C SER A 31 -7.71 -2.12 5.43
N LEU A 32 -8.23 -1.04 4.83
CA LEU A 32 -8.40 0.24 5.52
C LEU A 32 -9.49 0.20 6.59
N ILE A 33 -10.55 -0.59 6.40
CA ILE A 33 -11.59 -0.78 7.42
C ILE A 33 -11.02 -1.61 8.58
N ILE A 34 -10.23 -2.64 8.28
CA ILE A 34 -9.50 -3.42 9.30
C ILE A 34 -8.58 -2.51 10.11
N LEU A 35 -7.83 -1.59 9.48
CA LEU A 35 -6.98 -0.65 10.20
C LEU A 35 -7.78 0.28 11.13
N ASN A 36 -8.93 0.81 10.69
CA ASN A 36 -9.80 1.61 11.58
C ASN A 36 -10.32 0.74 12.74
N TYR A 37 -10.75 -0.49 12.46
CA TYR A 37 -11.24 -1.40 13.48
C TYR A 37 -10.20 -1.70 14.55
N LEU A 38 -8.94 -1.92 14.14
CA LEU A 38 -7.85 -2.16 15.08
C LEU A 38 -7.58 -0.93 15.96
N ASP A 39 -7.65 0.27 15.39
CA ASP A 39 -7.49 1.53 16.12
C ASP A 39 -8.61 1.74 17.15
N ASP A 40 -9.86 1.44 16.78
CA ASP A 40 -11.03 1.57 17.66
C ASP A 40 -11.10 0.46 18.73
N ALA A 41 -10.77 -0.78 18.38
CA ALA A 41 -10.96 -1.95 19.25
C ALA A 41 -9.85 -2.14 20.29
N PHE A 42 -8.69 -1.50 20.11
CA PHE A 42 -7.53 -1.61 20.98
C PHE A 42 -7.02 -0.24 21.45
N PRO A 43 -7.82 0.52 22.22
CA PRO A 43 -7.50 1.89 22.62
C PRO A 43 -6.28 2.02 23.55
N ASP A 44 -5.87 0.92 24.19
CA ASP A 44 -4.66 0.88 25.04
C ASP A 44 -3.36 0.76 24.23
N THR A 45 -3.46 0.67 22.90
CA THR A 45 -2.29 0.64 21.99
C THR A 45 -2.07 2.00 21.33
N PRO A 46 -0.85 2.29 20.84
CA PRO A 46 -0.59 3.55 20.13
C PRO A 46 -1.54 3.74 18.95
N SER A 47 -2.28 4.85 18.96
CA SER A 47 -3.27 5.12 17.91
C SER A 47 -2.64 5.42 16.57
N LEU A 48 -3.25 4.92 15.50
CA LEU A 48 -2.88 5.18 14.12
C LEU A 48 -3.49 6.48 13.60
N LEU A 49 -4.66 6.88 14.09
CA LEU A 49 -5.35 8.09 13.66
C LEU A 49 -5.16 9.24 14.65
N PRO A 50 -5.06 10.49 14.17
CA PRO A 50 -5.14 11.67 15.02
C PRO A 50 -6.49 11.76 15.75
N SER A 51 -6.48 12.35 16.94
CA SER A 51 -7.70 12.62 17.72
C SER A 51 -8.48 13.81 17.16
N ASP A 52 -7.81 14.80 16.58
CA ASP A 52 -8.44 15.94 15.95
C ASP A 52 -9.28 15.50 14.72
N PRO A 53 -10.57 15.89 14.62
CA PRO A 53 -11.43 15.45 13.52
C PRO A 53 -10.92 15.87 12.13
N TYR A 54 -10.31 17.05 12.01
CA TYR A 54 -9.81 17.54 10.73
C TYR A 54 -8.57 16.74 10.31
N GLU A 55 -7.58 16.59 11.18
CA GLU A 55 -6.38 15.80 10.90
C GLU A 55 -6.74 14.33 10.58
N ARG A 56 -7.69 13.75 11.33
CA ARG A 56 -8.22 12.41 11.05
C ARG A 56 -8.86 12.31 9.66
N SER A 57 -9.56 13.35 9.22
CA SER A 57 -10.12 13.41 7.86
C SER A 57 -9.00 13.43 6.80
N GLN A 58 -7.91 14.15 7.05
CA GLN A 58 -6.76 14.21 6.15
C GLN A 58 -6.04 12.85 6.06
N ALA A 59 -5.85 12.17 7.20
CA ALA A 59 -5.28 10.83 7.22
C ALA A 59 -6.12 9.84 6.42
N ARG A 60 -7.45 9.87 6.57
CA ARG A 60 -8.36 9.02 5.79
C ARG A 60 -8.32 9.32 4.30
N PHE A 61 -8.27 10.59 3.94
CA PHE A 61 -8.14 11.02 2.54
C PHE A 61 -6.87 10.46 1.89
N TRP A 62 -5.71 10.61 2.52
CA TRP A 62 -4.46 10.14 1.94
C TRP A 62 -4.36 8.61 1.89
N ALA A 63 -4.90 7.90 2.89
CA ALA A 63 -4.98 6.44 2.84
C ALA A 63 -5.90 5.95 1.70
N ASP A 64 -7.06 6.59 1.50
CA ASP A 64 -7.95 6.31 0.37
C ASP A 64 -7.31 6.65 -0.98
N TYR A 65 -6.55 7.75 -1.05
CA TYR A 65 -5.76 8.11 -2.22
C TYR A 65 -4.77 7.00 -2.56
N VAL A 66 -4.01 6.48 -1.58
CA VAL A 66 -3.07 5.37 -1.77
C VAL A 66 -3.78 4.12 -2.28
N ASP A 67 -4.88 3.70 -1.63
CA ASP A 67 -5.64 2.51 -1.98
C ASP A 67 -6.18 2.56 -3.43
N LYS A 68 -6.72 3.71 -3.83
CA LYS A 68 -7.28 3.90 -5.17
C LYS A 68 -6.24 4.10 -6.26
N LYS A 69 -5.10 4.75 -5.95
CA LYS A 69 -4.15 5.20 -6.96
C LYS A 69 -2.92 4.32 -7.08
N VAL A 70 -2.25 4.02 -5.97
CA VAL A 70 -0.94 3.34 -6.02
C VAL A 70 -1.10 1.90 -6.51
N TYR A 71 -2.07 1.15 -5.97
CA TYR A 71 -2.28 -0.25 -6.37
C TYR A 71 -2.68 -0.40 -7.85
N ASP A 72 -3.66 0.38 -8.28
CA ASP A 72 -4.17 0.31 -9.66
C ASP A 72 -3.10 0.76 -10.66
N CYS A 73 -2.48 1.91 -10.43
CA CYS A 73 -1.45 2.44 -11.31
C CYS A 73 -0.22 1.53 -11.35
N GLY A 74 0.23 1.04 -10.19
CA GLY A 74 1.34 0.10 -10.07
C GLY A 74 1.07 -1.22 -10.80
N THR A 75 -0.17 -1.70 -10.80
CA THR A 75 -0.60 -2.88 -11.59
C THR A 75 -0.49 -2.63 -13.09
N ARG A 76 -0.90 -1.44 -13.54
CA ARG A 76 -0.83 -1.06 -14.96
C ARG A 76 0.61 -0.98 -15.46
N LEU A 77 1.57 -0.57 -14.63
CA LEU A 77 3.00 -0.48 -15.02
C LEU A 77 3.59 -1.81 -15.50
N TRP A 78 3.27 -2.93 -14.85
CA TRP A 78 3.86 -4.22 -15.25
C TRP A 78 2.97 -5.03 -16.23
N LYS A 79 1.70 -4.63 -16.37
CA LYS A 79 0.70 -5.33 -17.17
C LYS A 79 0.50 -4.75 -18.58
N LEU A 80 0.58 -3.44 -18.72
CA LEU A 80 0.32 -2.75 -20.00
C LEU A 80 1.60 -2.53 -20.81
N LYS A 81 1.44 -2.22 -22.10
CA LYS A 81 2.53 -1.91 -23.05
C LYS A 81 2.13 -0.71 -23.92
N GLY A 82 3.10 -0.05 -24.56
CA GLY A 82 2.86 1.05 -25.49
C GLY A 82 2.23 2.29 -24.82
N GLU A 83 1.34 2.96 -25.53
CA GLU A 83 0.70 4.21 -25.05
C GLU A 83 -0.01 4.08 -23.69
N PRO A 84 -0.83 3.04 -23.41
CA PRO A 84 -1.42 2.85 -22.08
C PRO A 84 -0.40 2.69 -20.94
N HIS A 85 0.78 2.11 -21.24
CA HIS A 85 1.87 2.01 -20.27
C HIS A 85 2.52 3.38 -20.02
N ALA A 86 2.77 4.16 -21.08
CA ALA A 86 3.29 5.52 -20.95
C ALA A 86 2.35 6.41 -20.11
N GLN A 87 1.04 6.25 -20.26
CA GLN A 87 0.03 6.94 -19.43
C GLN A 87 0.08 6.49 -17.97
N ALA A 88 0.19 5.19 -17.71
CA ALA A 88 0.36 4.68 -16.35
C ALA A 88 1.66 5.17 -15.70
N ARG A 89 2.75 5.24 -16.46
CA ARG A 89 4.02 5.83 -16.01
C ARG A 89 3.83 7.30 -15.62
N ALA A 90 3.24 8.12 -16.49
CA ALA A 90 2.99 9.52 -16.20
C ALA A 90 2.11 9.69 -14.95
N GLU A 91 1.05 8.89 -14.81
CA GLU A 91 0.18 8.93 -13.63
C GLU A 91 0.93 8.52 -12.35
N MET A 92 1.78 7.48 -12.39
CA MET A 92 2.57 7.07 -11.22
C MET A 92 3.53 8.18 -10.77
N LEU A 93 4.18 8.87 -11.70
CA LEU A 93 5.07 9.99 -11.38
C LEU A 93 4.31 11.10 -10.64
N GLU A 94 3.11 11.45 -11.09
CA GLU A 94 2.26 12.44 -10.42
C GLU A 94 1.75 11.96 -9.06
N ILE A 95 1.38 10.68 -8.94
CA ILE A 95 1.01 10.06 -7.65
C ILE A 95 2.17 10.19 -6.64
N LEU A 96 3.39 9.85 -7.05
CA LEU A 96 4.57 9.92 -6.20
C LEU A 96 4.89 11.35 -5.79
N LYS A 97 4.80 12.33 -6.70
CA LYS A 97 4.98 13.75 -6.38
C LYS A 97 3.94 14.26 -5.38
N ASN A 98 2.68 13.89 -5.56
CA ASN A 98 1.61 14.27 -4.62
C ASN A 98 1.86 13.70 -3.22
N LEU A 99 2.28 12.43 -3.14
CA LEU A 99 2.62 11.79 -1.87
C LEU A 99 3.88 12.40 -1.23
N ASP A 100 4.87 12.78 -2.04
CA ASP A 100 6.07 13.49 -1.56
C ASP A 100 5.75 14.86 -0.97
N GLY A 101 4.89 15.63 -1.66
CA GLY A 101 4.40 16.91 -1.16
C GLY A 101 3.54 16.76 0.08
N ALA A 102 2.67 15.74 0.12
CA ALA A 102 1.82 15.45 1.28
C ALA A 102 2.63 15.04 2.52
N LEU A 103 3.70 14.26 2.34
CA LEU A 103 4.65 13.96 3.40
C LEU A 103 5.34 15.25 3.87
N GLY A 104 5.82 16.08 2.92
CA GLY A 104 6.58 17.28 3.25
C GLY A 104 7.76 16.94 4.16
N ASP A 105 8.07 17.80 5.11
CA ASP A 105 9.23 17.59 6.00
C ASP A 105 8.94 16.69 7.21
N LYS A 106 7.77 16.03 7.25
CA LYS A 106 7.39 15.12 8.35
C LYS A 106 8.21 13.83 8.32
N LEU A 107 8.45 13.25 9.49
CA LEU A 107 9.14 11.95 9.59
C LEU A 107 8.30 10.81 8.99
N PHE A 108 7.01 10.83 9.28
CA PHE A 108 5.97 9.92 8.80
C PHE A 108 4.76 10.73 8.32
N PHE A 109 3.83 10.12 7.60
CA PHE A 109 2.58 10.79 7.24
C PHE A 109 1.75 11.12 8.50
N GLY A 110 1.90 10.33 9.57
CA GLY A 110 1.39 10.64 10.91
C GLY A 110 2.15 11.74 11.68
N GLY A 111 3.10 12.45 11.07
CA GLY A 111 3.92 13.46 11.74
C GLY A 111 5.20 12.85 12.30
N ASP A 112 5.39 12.95 13.61
CA ASP A 112 6.57 12.38 14.31
C ASP A 112 6.42 10.88 14.59
N VAL A 113 5.20 10.35 14.47
CA VAL A 113 4.86 8.94 14.73
C VAL A 113 4.30 8.27 13.48
N PHE A 114 4.56 6.98 13.35
CA PHE A 114 3.99 6.15 12.29
C PHE A 114 2.48 6.03 12.48
N GLY A 115 1.68 6.45 11.50
CA GLY A 115 0.23 6.52 11.59
C GLY A 115 -0.52 5.75 10.50
N PHE A 116 -1.79 6.09 10.33
CA PHE A 116 -2.74 5.38 9.47
C PHE A 116 -2.33 5.36 7.99
N VAL A 117 -1.88 6.51 7.46
CA VAL A 117 -1.41 6.62 6.07
C VAL A 117 -0.13 5.82 5.88
N ASP A 118 0.76 5.83 6.87
CA ASP A 118 1.99 5.03 6.82
C ASP A 118 1.67 3.53 6.78
N ALA A 119 0.73 3.07 7.60
CA ALA A 119 0.25 1.68 7.61
C ALA A 119 -0.37 1.28 6.26
N ALA A 120 -1.10 2.20 5.62
CA ALA A 120 -1.69 1.98 4.30
C ALA A 120 -0.66 1.96 3.17
N PHE A 121 0.38 2.80 3.25
CA PHE A 121 1.33 3.00 2.16
C PHE A 121 2.61 2.16 2.27
N ALA A 122 3.08 1.88 3.48
CA ALA A 122 4.33 1.14 3.71
C ALA A 122 4.39 -0.22 2.98
N PRO A 123 3.30 -1.00 2.82
CA PRO A 123 3.35 -2.23 2.05
C PRO A 123 3.85 -2.06 0.61
N PHE A 124 3.53 -0.94 -0.04
CA PHE A 124 3.95 -0.64 -1.41
C PHE A 124 5.44 -0.34 -1.55
N THR A 125 6.16 -0.06 -0.46
CA THR A 125 7.62 0.15 -0.51
C THR A 125 8.36 -1.08 -1.04
N SER A 126 7.88 -2.29 -0.71
CA SER A 126 8.39 -3.55 -1.26
C SER A 126 8.13 -3.70 -2.77
N TRP A 127 7.24 -2.91 -3.36
CA TRP A 127 6.92 -2.92 -4.77
C TRP A 127 7.66 -1.85 -5.57
N PHE A 128 8.31 -0.88 -4.90
CA PHE A 128 8.98 0.23 -5.57
C PHE A 128 10.03 -0.22 -6.56
N HIS A 129 10.86 -1.21 -6.20
CA HIS A 129 11.84 -1.77 -7.14
C HIS A 129 11.20 -2.23 -8.45
N SER A 130 10.07 -2.92 -8.36
CA SER A 130 9.31 -3.38 -9.53
C SER A 130 8.74 -2.20 -10.32
N TYR A 131 8.19 -1.19 -9.64
CA TYR A 131 7.67 0.00 -10.32
C TYR A 131 8.77 0.77 -11.05
N GLU A 132 9.96 0.91 -10.46
CA GLU A 132 11.12 1.53 -11.11
C GLU A 132 11.57 0.75 -12.35
N LYS A 133 11.63 -0.59 -12.26
CA LYS A 133 12.02 -1.46 -13.38
C LYS A 133 11.00 -1.44 -14.52
N TYR A 134 9.72 -1.61 -14.22
CA TYR A 134 8.67 -1.66 -15.24
C TYR A 134 8.25 -0.29 -15.74
N GLY A 135 8.33 0.74 -14.90
CA GLY A 135 7.98 2.11 -15.24
C GLY A 135 9.16 2.94 -15.77
N GLU A 136 10.39 2.42 -15.72
CA GLU A 136 11.60 3.12 -16.18
C GLU A 136 11.72 4.54 -15.58
N PHE A 137 11.67 4.60 -14.24
CA PHE A 137 11.89 5.82 -13.46
C PHE A 137 12.57 5.48 -12.13
N SER A 138 13.06 6.49 -11.41
CA SER A 138 13.54 6.32 -10.03
C SER A 138 12.61 7.00 -9.04
N VAL A 139 12.16 6.28 -8.01
CA VAL A 139 11.38 6.87 -6.91
C VAL A 139 12.21 7.92 -6.18
N ALA A 140 13.51 7.67 -5.99
CA ALA A 140 14.40 8.60 -5.28
C ALA A 140 14.60 9.93 -6.01
N GLU A 141 14.54 9.95 -7.34
CA GLU A 141 14.64 11.18 -8.14
C GLU A 141 13.30 11.94 -8.17
N VAL A 142 12.19 11.22 -8.27
CA VAL A 142 10.85 11.80 -8.45
C VAL A 142 10.23 12.24 -7.12
N ALA A 143 10.48 11.48 -6.06
CA ALA A 143 9.89 11.63 -4.74
C ALA A 143 10.95 11.31 -3.65
N PRO A 144 11.96 12.18 -3.49
CA PRO A 144 13.10 11.93 -2.60
C PRO A 144 12.68 11.77 -1.12
N ARG A 145 11.64 12.47 -0.67
CA ARG A 145 11.15 12.36 0.71
C ARG A 145 10.42 11.04 0.93
N VAL A 146 9.62 10.60 -0.05
CA VAL A 146 9.02 9.25 -0.04
C VAL A 146 10.09 8.18 -0.05
N ALA A 147 11.15 8.31 -0.85
CA ALA A 147 12.24 7.34 -0.86
C ALA A 147 12.97 7.28 0.49
N ALA A 148 13.21 8.42 1.14
CA ALA A 148 13.78 8.47 2.48
C ALA A 148 12.83 7.88 3.55
N TRP A 149 11.54 8.20 3.44
CA TRP A 149 10.49 7.63 4.29
C TRP A 149 10.39 6.11 4.16
N ALA A 150 10.49 5.57 2.95
CA ALA A 150 10.45 4.13 2.72
C ALA A 150 11.58 3.40 3.44
N LYS A 151 12.80 3.99 3.44
CA LYS A 151 13.94 3.46 4.20
C LYS A 151 13.66 3.48 5.71
N ARG A 152 13.18 4.61 6.25
CA ARG A 152 12.80 4.72 7.67
C ARG A 152 11.71 3.73 8.07
N CYS A 153 10.70 3.54 7.23
CA CYS A 153 9.67 2.52 7.45
C CYS A 153 10.27 1.12 7.52
N GLY A 154 11.23 0.79 6.64
CA GLY A 154 11.94 -0.49 6.65
C GLY A 154 12.76 -0.77 7.92
N GLU A 155 13.16 0.26 8.66
CA GLU A 155 13.85 0.12 9.95
C GLU A 155 12.90 -0.23 11.10
N ARG A 156 11.59 -0.02 10.94
CA ARG A 156 10.59 -0.41 11.94
C ARG A 156 10.40 -1.93 11.92
N GLU A 157 10.58 -2.57 13.08
CA GLU A 157 10.43 -4.01 13.24
C GLU A 157 9.07 -4.53 12.70
N SER A 158 7.97 -3.81 12.98
CA SER A 158 6.63 -4.17 12.53
C SER A 158 6.50 -4.20 11.00
N VAL A 159 7.21 -3.32 10.30
CA VAL A 159 7.22 -3.26 8.82
C VAL A 159 8.18 -4.33 8.28
N ALA A 160 9.41 -4.39 8.80
CA ALA A 160 10.43 -5.33 8.37
C ALA A 160 9.97 -6.79 8.46
N LYS A 161 9.21 -7.15 9.50
CA LYS A 161 8.66 -8.50 9.68
C LYS A 161 7.44 -8.80 8.79
N SER A 162 6.76 -7.78 8.28
CA SER A 162 5.51 -7.94 7.54
C SER A 162 5.69 -7.98 6.03
N LEU A 163 6.81 -7.45 5.51
CA LEU A 163 7.04 -7.31 4.07
C LEU A 163 8.03 -8.35 3.53
N TYR A 164 7.78 -8.81 2.31
CA TYR A 164 8.78 -9.54 1.54
C TYR A 164 9.82 -8.58 0.96
N SER A 165 11.00 -9.12 0.61
CA SER A 165 12.03 -8.32 -0.05
C SER A 165 11.57 -7.82 -1.43
N PRO A 166 12.06 -6.66 -1.89
CA PRO A 166 11.70 -6.14 -3.22
C PRO A 166 11.99 -7.12 -4.36
N ASP A 167 13.08 -7.89 -4.27
CA ASP A 167 13.42 -8.92 -5.27
C ASP A 167 12.38 -10.03 -5.34
N LYS A 168 11.88 -10.51 -4.19
CA LYS A 168 10.81 -11.52 -4.15
C LYS A 168 9.51 -11.00 -4.75
N ILE A 169 9.19 -9.72 -4.54
CA ILE A 169 8.02 -9.09 -5.16
C ILE A 169 8.21 -8.99 -6.68
N TYR A 170 9.40 -8.60 -7.15
CA TYR A 170 9.70 -8.54 -8.58
C TYR A 170 9.58 -9.91 -9.26
N GLU A 171 10.14 -10.96 -8.66
CA GLU A 171 10.00 -12.35 -9.10
C GLU A 171 8.54 -12.78 -9.15
N PHE A 172 7.77 -12.46 -8.10
CA PHE A 172 6.35 -12.78 -8.02
C PHE A 172 5.53 -12.09 -9.13
N ILE A 173 5.85 -10.84 -9.49
CA ILE A 173 5.21 -10.18 -10.63
C ILE A 173 5.50 -10.93 -11.93
N GLY A 174 6.70 -11.48 -12.11
CA GLY A 174 7.01 -12.36 -13.24
C GLY A 174 6.05 -13.55 -13.34
N VAL A 175 5.70 -14.17 -12.21
CA VAL A 175 4.68 -15.23 -12.14
C VAL A 175 3.29 -14.70 -12.51
N LEU A 176 2.90 -13.52 -12.00
CA LEU A 176 1.63 -12.88 -12.35
C LEU A 176 1.53 -12.56 -13.84
N LYS A 177 2.62 -12.08 -14.47
CA LYS A 177 2.66 -11.78 -15.90
C LYS A 177 2.38 -13.03 -16.74
N LYS A 178 2.99 -14.17 -16.38
CA LYS A 178 2.70 -15.48 -17.00
C LYS A 178 1.24 -15.88 -16.83
N MET A 179 0.72 -15.76 -15.61
CA MET A 179 -0.69 -16.09 -15.31
C MET A 179 -1.70 -15.23 -16.08
N HIS A 180 -1.35 -13.98 -16.38
CA HIS A 180 -2.19 -13.04 -17.11
C HIS A 180 -1.91 -13.01 -18.62
N GLY A 181 -0.92 -13.76 -19.12
CA GLY A 181 -0.55 -13.77 -20.53
C GLY A 181 0.03 -12.44 -21.04
N VAL A 182 0.75 -11.71 -20.18
CA VAL A 182 1.29 -10.35 -20.47
C VAL A 182 2.82 -10.29 -20.48
N GLU A 183 3.51 -11.40 -20.74
CA GLU A 183 4.96 -11.40 -20.98
C GLU A 183 5.34 -10.48 -22.15
#